data_AF-A0A5J6L0L6-F1
#
_entry.id   AF-A0A5J6L0L6-F1
#
_cell.length_a   1.000
_cell.length_b   1.000
_cell.length_c   1.000
_cell.angle_alpha   90.00
_cell.angle_beta   90.00
_cell.angle_gamma   90.00
#
_symmetry.space_group_name_H-M   'P 1'
#
loop_
_entity.id
_entity.type
_entity.pdbx_description
1 polymer ?
#
loop_
_entity_poly.entity_id
_entity_poly.type
_entity_poly.pdbx_seq_one_letter_code
_entity_poly.pdbx_strand_id
1 'polypeptide(L)'
;MAENSKAAKAAGEALDAAAAAAKDAKRLSKTLPKKVAKKLRALADEAKKASQASKKKIARHPRKVQKKAVAATARVQKAAAKAEARSAAESPVAESAVAESTVAESAAPAALLDEALRATLPTTDLQSLTVVELRERARAAGHRGFSRFTKAQLIDLLSS
;
A
#
# COMPACT_ATOMS: atom_id res chain seq x y z
N MET A 1 42.05 4.55 2.51
CA MET A 1 41.27 4.45 1.25
C MET A 1 39.95 3.74 1.53
N ALA A 2 38.83 4.47 1.65
CA ALA A 2 37.51 3.89 1.97
C ALA A 2 36.70 3.45 0.71
N GLU A 3 37.24 3.74 -0.47
CA GLU A 3 36.55 3.59 -1.76
C GLU A 3 36.21 2.12 -2.11
N ASN A 4 36.95 1.16 -1.55
CA ASN A 4 36.73 -0.28 -1.81
C ASN A 4 36.00 -1.02 -0.66
N SER A 5 35.48 -0.30 0.34
CA SER A 5 34.73 -0.95 1.42
C SER A 5 33.43 -1.57 0.91
N LYS A 6 33.00 -2.70 1.49
CA LYS A 6 31.72 -3.36 1.16
C LYS A 6 30.54 -2.38 1.21
N ALA A 7 30.57 -1.43 2.15
CA ALA A 7 29.55 -0.39 2.25
C ALA A 7 29.59 0.63 1.11
N ALA A 8 30.79 1.03 0.64
CA ALA A 8 30.92 1.92 -0.50
C ALA A 8 30.45 1.26 -1.80
N LYS A 9 30.76 -0.03 -2.00
CA LYS A 9 30.26 -0.83 -3.13
C LYS A 9 28.73 -0.94 -3.12
N ALA A 10 28.14 -1.33 -1.98
CA ALA A 10 26.70 -1.42 -1.82
C ALA A 10 25.98 -0.06 -2.01
N ALA A 11 26.64 1.04 -1.62
CA ALA A 11 26.12 2.38 -1.91
C ALA A 11 26.17 2.70 -3.42
N GLY A 12 27.24 2.34 -4.12
CA GLY A 12 27.34 2.47 -5.58
C GLY A 12 26.25 1.69 -6.30
N GLU A 13 26.11 0.39 -5.98
CA GLU A 13 25.05 -0.47 -6.53
C GLU A 13 23.65 0.10 -6.29
N ALA A 14 23.39 0.64 -5.10
CA ALA A 14 22.10 1.26 -4.80
C ALA A 14 21.85 2.54 -5.62
N LEU A 15 22.88 3.33 -5.91
CA LEU A 15 22.77 4.51 -6.78
C LEU A 15 22.51 4.11 -8.23
N ASP A 16 23.19 3.06 -8.71
CA ASP A 16 22.97 2.52 -10.06
C ASP A 16 21.56 1.94 -10.20
N ALA A 17 21.08 1.21 -9.19
CA ALA A 17 19.71 0.73 -9.12
C ALA A 17 18.70 1.89 -9.10
N ALA A 18 18.97 2.98 -8.38
CA ALA A 18 18.16 4.19 -8.41
C ALA A 18 18.14 4.86 -9.79
N ALA A 19 19.27 4.89 -10.49
CA ALA A 19 19.37 5.42 -11.85
C ALA A 19 18.61 4.55 -12.87
N ALA A 20 18.70 3.22 -12.76
CA ALA A 20 17.96 2.28 -13.60
C ALA A 20 16.46 2.43 -13.36
N ALA A 21 16.00 2.34 -12.11
CA ALA A 21 14.60 2.51 -11.74
C ALA A 21 14.01 3.85 -12.22
N ALA A 22 14.79 4.94 -12.15
CA ALA A 22 14.36 6.23 -12.68
C ALA A 22 14.17 6.22 -14.21
N LYS A 23 15.05 5.55 -14.96
CA LYS A 23 14.92 5.41 -16.41
C LYS A 23 13.70 4.57 -16.78
N ASP A 24 13.50 3.46 -16.09
CA ASP A 24 12.40 2.53 -16.35
C ASP A 24 11.06 3.17 -16.00
N ALA A 25 10.99 3.87 -14.87
CA ALA A 25 9.84 4.70 -14.54
C ALA A 25 9.59 5.77 -15.61
N LYS A 26 10.63 6.44 -16.11
CA LYS A 26 10.44 7.43 -17.19
C LYS A 26 9.91 6.79 -18.47
N ARG A 27 10.31 5.56 -18.81
CA ARG A 27 9.77 4.78 -19.93
C ARG A 27 8.31 4.41 -19.69
N LEU A 28 7.97 3.83 -18.54
CA LEU A 28 6.59 3.51 -18.15
C LEU A 28 5.67 4.75 -18.18
N SER A 29 6.18 5.91 -17.76
CA SER A 29 5.40 7.16 -17.78
C SER A 29 5.01 7.65 -19.18
N LYS A 30 5.54 7.06 -20.26
CA LYS A 30 5.16 7.42 -21.63
C LYS A 30 3.93 6.68 -22.11
N THR A 31 3.67 5.48 -21.58
CA THR A 31 2.56 4.61 -21.97
C THR A 31 1.36 4.74 -21.02
N LEU A 32 1.55 5.36 -19.85
CA LEU A 32 0.52 5.54 -18.83
C LEU A 32 -0.29 6.84 -19.00
N PRO A 33 -1.54 6.90 -18.49
CA PRO A 33 -2.38 8.11 -18.55
C PRO A 33 -1.74 9.31 -17.83
N LYS A 34 -2.00 10.52 -18.35
CA LYS A 34 -1.34 11.80 -17.96
C LYS A 34 -1.26 12.02 -16.45
N LYS A 35 -2.32 11.69 -15.70
CA LYS A 35 -2.38 11.85 -14.23
C LYS A 35 -1.41 10.91 -13.50
N VAL A 36 -1.29 9.65 -13.96
CA VAL A 36 -0.39 8.64 -13.38
C VAL A 36 1.05 8.91 -13.81
N ALA A 37 1.24 9.20 -15.10
CA ALA A 37 2.54 9.58 -15.67
C ALA A 37 3.18 10.77 -14.95
N LYS A 38 2.41 11.82 -14.60
CA LYS A 38 2.95 13.00 -13.88
C LYS A 38 3.52 12.62 -12.51
N LYS A 39 2.80 11.80 -11.74
CA LYS A 39 3.25 11.34 -10.41
C LYS A 39 4.50 10.46 -10.52
N LEU A 40 4.50 9.56 -11.50
CA LEU A 40 5.58 8.62 -11.71
C LEU A 40 6.87 9.32 -12.23
N ARG A 41 6.75 10.35 -13.07
CA ARG A 41 7.87 11.21 -13.48
C ARG A 41 8.48 11.98 -12.30
N ALA A 42 7.66 12.56 -11.42
CA ALA A 42 8.17 13.29 -10.26
C ALA A 42 9.02 12.39 -9.34
N LEU A 43 8.57 11.14 -9.12
CA LEU A 43 9.32 10.16 -8.33
C LEU A 43 10.59 9.67 -9.08
N ALA A 44 10.52 9.52 -10.40
CA ALA A 44 11.69 9.19 -11.22
C ALA A 44 12.76 10.30 -11.16
N ASP A 45 12.37 11.56 -11.19
CA ASP A 45 13.30 12.69 -11.07
C ASP A 45 13.92 12.77 -9.65
N GLU A 46 13.16 12.46 -8.60
CA GLU A 46 13.69 12.32 -7.24
C GLU A 46 14.74 11.20 -7.15
N ALA A 47 14.44 10.02 -7.73
CA ALA A 47 15.38 8.90 -7.77
C ALA A 47 16.64 9.22 -8.60
N LYS A 48 16.50 9.94 -9.72
CA LYS A 48 17.64 10.42 -10.52
C LYS A 48 18.50 11.44 -9.78
N LYS A 49 17.90 12.27 -8.93
CA LYS A 49 18.66 13.20 -8.06
C LYS A 49 19.36 12.43 -6.94
N ALA A 50 18.72 11.42 -6.37
CA ALA A 50 19.30 10.56 -5.35
C ALA A 50 20.51 9.76 -5.87
N SER A 51 20.48 9.32 -7.14
CA SER A 51 21.59 8.57 -7.76
C SER A 51 22.85 9.40 -8.03
N GLN A 52 22.73 10.73 -8.13
CA GLN A 52 23.86 11.64 -8.40
C GLN A 52 24.66 12.01 -7.13
N ALA A 53 24.77 11.09 -6.17
CA ALA A 53 25.59 11.33 -4.98
C ALA A 53 27.08 11.38 -5.36
N SER A 54 27.80 12.39 -4.85
CA SER A 54 29.23 12.54 -5.15
C SER A 54 30.08 11.43 -4.54
N LYS A 55 31.19 11.07 -5.21
CA LYS A 55 32.17 10.08 -4.74
C LYS A 55 32.63 10.37 -3.29
N LYS A 56 32.85 11.65 -2.96
CA LYS A 56 33.19 12.11 -1.60
C LYS A 56 32.12 11.74 -0.56
N LYS A 57 30.84 11.82 -0.93
CA LYS A 57 29.71 11.48 -0.04
C LYS A 57 29.58 9.97 0.14
N ILE A 58 29.87 9.19 -0.89
CA ILE A 58 29.93 7.72 -0.83
C ILE A 58 31.06 7.29 0.09
N ALA A 59 32.25 7.90 -0.04
CA ALA A 59 33.40 7.59 0.81
C ALA A 59 33.19 7.97 2.29
N ARG A 60 32.60 9.14 2.57
CA ARG A 60 32.37 9.61 3.95
C ARG A 60 31.17 8.95 4.62
N HIS A 61 30.08 8.72 3.88
CA HIS A 61 28.81 8.27 4.44
C HIS A 61 28.11 7.21 3.57
N PRO A 62 28.76 6.05 3.33
CA PRO A 62 28.24 5.04 2.41
C PRO A 62 26.85 4.55 2.83
N ARG A 63 26.64 4.24 4.11
CA ARG A 63 25.35 3.76 4.64
C ARG A 63 24.21 4.78 4.47
N LYS A 64 24.49 6.08 4.64
CA LYS A 64 23.47 7.12 4.45
C LYS A 64 23.09 7.28 2.98
N VAL A 65 24.07 7.16 2.08
CA VAL A 65 23.84 7.21 0.63
C VAL A 65 23.03 5.99 0.19
N GLN A 66 23.44 4.79 0.60
CA GLN A 66 22.70 3.55 0.34
C GLN A 66 21.25 3.64 0.81
N LYS A 67 21.00 4.03 2.07
CA LYS A 67 19.63 4.15 2.61
C LYS A 67 18.75 5.11 1.80
N LYS A 68 19.31 6.24 1.35
CA LYS A 68 18.58 7.21 0.52
C LYS A 68 18.27 6.66 -0.86
N ALA A 69 19.24 6.00 -1.50
CA ALA A 69 19.08 5.40 -2.80
C ALA A 69 18.03 4.27 -2.78
N VAL A 70 18.10 3.38 -1.78
CA VAL A 70 17.11 2.31 -1.57
C VAL A 70 15.71 2.85 -1.26
N ALA A 71 15.61 3.93 -0.46
CA ALA A 71 14.31 4.55 -0.20
C ALA A 71 13.70 5.16 -1.48
N ALA A 72 14.52 5.74 -2.35
CA ALA A 72 14.08 6.31 -3.61
C ALA A 72 13.65 5.21 -4.60
N THR A 73 14.42 4.12 -4.73
CA THR A 73 14.04 2.97 -5.58
C THR A 73 12.73 2.36 -5.12
N ALA A 74 12.55 2.12 -3.82
CA ALA A 74 11.33 1.53 -3.27
C ALA A 74 10.09 2.38 -3.56
N ARG A 75 10.20 3.72 -3.47
CA ARG A 75 9.10 4.64 -3.81
C ARG A 75 8.73 4.56 -5.29
N VAL A 76 9.75 4.54 -6.17
CA VAL A 76 9.54 4.43 -7.62
C VAL A 76 8.90 3.09 -7.97
N GLN A 77 9.41 1.97 -7.43
CA GLN A 77 8.86 0.63 -7.67
C GLN A 77 7.42 0.51 -7.20
N LYS A 78 7.10 1.00 -5.99
CA LYS A 78 5.72 0.98 -5.48
C LYS A 78 4.77 1.80 -6.35
N ALA A 79 5.23 2.94 -6.86
CA ALA A 79 4.44 3.77 -7.76
C ALA A 79 4.29 3.15 -9.15
N ALA A 80 5.32 2.49 -9.67
CA ALA A 80 5.29 1.74 -10.93
C ALA A 80 4.31 0.56 -10.85
N ALA A 81 4.42 -0.28 -9.82
CA ALA A 81 3.49 -1.39 -9.61
C ALA A 81 2.03 -0.92 -9.48
N LYS A 82 1.80 0.19 -8.77
CA LYS A 82 0.45 0.77 -8.66
C LYS A 82 -0.04 1.36 -10.00
N ALA A 83 0.86 1.85 -10.84
CA ALA A 83 0.51 2.36 -12.15
C ALA A 83 0.16 1.22 -13.12
N GLU A 84 0.94 0.14 -13.11
CA GLU A 84 0.70 -1.05 -13.92
C GLU A 84 -0.61 -1.75 -13.53
N ALA A 85 -0.88 -1.90 -12.23
CA ALA A 85 -2.13 -2.47 -11.74
C ALA A 85 -3.36 -1.63 -12.17
N ARG A 86 -3.20 -0.31 -12.28
CA ARG A 86 -4.27 0.57 -12.78
C ARG A 86 -4.44 0.50 -14.30
N SER A 87 -3.35 0.41 -15.05
CA SER A 87 -3.42 0.26 -16.50
C SER A 87 -3.96 -1.10 -16.95
N ALA A 88 -3.69 -2.17 -16.20
CA ALA A 88 -4.26 -3.49 -16.46
C ALA A 88 -5.78 -3.54 -16.21
N ALA A 89 -6.30 -2.70 -15.31
CA ALA A 89 -7.73 -2.59 -15.05
C ALA A 89 -8.47 -1.67 -16.05
N GLU A 90 -7.75 -0.88 -16.85
CA GLU A 90 -8.32 0.10 -17.80
C GLU A 90 -8.26 -0.36 -19.28
N SER A 91 -7.82 -1.58 -19.58
CA SER A 91 -7.97 -2.14 -20.94
C SER A 91 -9.45 -2.46 -21.23
N PRO A 92 -10.10 -1.79 -22.19
CA PRO A 92 -11.52 -1.99 -22.47
C PRO A 92 -11.71 -3.12 -23.48
N VAL A 93 -12.28 -4.23 -23.03
CA VAL A 93 -13.06 -5.14 -23.87
C VAL A 93 -14.37 -5.40 -23.16
N ALA A 94 -15.44 -4.97 -23.82
CA ALA A 94 -16.80 -5.48 -23.78
C ALA A 94 -17.44 -5.82 -22.41
N GLU A 95 -18.30 -4.90 -21.98
CA GLU A 95 -19.74 -5.14 -21.86
C GLU A 95 -20.23 -6.29 -20.96
N SER A 96 -20.84 -5.84 -19.86
CA SER A 96 -21.94 -6.46 -19.12
C SER A 96 -21.67 -7.78 -18.38
N ALA A 97 -21.97 -7.66 -17.09
CA ALA A 97 -22.79 -8.58 -16.31
C ALA A 97 -22.04 -9.26 -15.16
N VAL A 98 -22.66 -9.07 -14.00
CA VAL A 98 -22.61 -9.93 -12.81
C VAL A 98 -21.26 -10.04 -12.10
N ALA A 99 -21.02 -9.10 -11.18
CA ALA A 99 -20.33 -9.44 -9.95
C ALA A 99 -21.31 -10.22 -9.05
N GLU A 100 -21.62 -11.46 -9.41
CA GLU A 100 -22.14 -12.47 -8.48
C GLU A 100 -21.08 -13.53 -8.24
N SER A 101 -20.85 -13.77 -6.95
CA SER A 101 -20.89 -15.11 -6.37
C SER A 101 -19.98 -16.17 -6.97
N THR A 102 -18.84 -16.41 -6.32
CA THR A 102 -18.43 -17.78 -5.95
C THR A 102 -17.77 -17.79 -4.57
N VAL A 103 -18.63 -17.97 -3.55
CA VAL A 103 -18.31 -18.77 -2.36
C VAL A 103 -18.14 -20.21 -2.86
N ALA A 104 -17.10 -20.94 -2.48
CA ALA A 104 -17.10 -22.07 -1.53
C ALA A 104 -15.99 -23.02 -2.04
N GLU A 105 -15.32 -23.92 -1.32
CA GLU A 105 -15.46 -24.52 0.00
C GLU A 105 -14.16 -25.36 0.18
N SER A 106 -13.55 -25.38 1.37
CA SER A 106 -13.01 -26.64 1.90
C SER A 106 -12.84 -26.58 3.43
N ALA A 107 -13.82 -27.19 4.10
CA ALA A 107 -13.82 -27.88 5.41
C ALA A 107 -13.21 -27.16 6.63
N ALA A 108 -14.00 -26.60 7.58
CA ALA A 108 -14.85 -27.22 8.63
C ALA A 108 -14.04 -27.83 9.81
N PRO A 109 -14.55 -27.92 11.07
CA PRO A 109 -15.85 -27.48 11.62
C PRO A 109 -15.73 -26.70 12.96
N ALA A 110 -16.82 -26.03 13.38
CA ALA A 110 -17.26 -25.78 14.78
C ALA A 110 -17.86 -24.37 14.96
N ALA A 111 -19.14 -24.18 14.61
CA ALA A 111 -19.96 -23.12 15.21
C ALA A 111 -21.47 -23.30 14.98
N LEU A 112 -21.95 -24.51 14.65
CA LEU A 112 -23.40 -24.80 14.57
C LEU A 112 -24.06 -24.94 15.95
N LEU A 113 -23.59 -24.19 16.95
CA LEU A 113 -24.14 -24.19 18.32
C LEU A 113 -24.32 -22.77 18.90
N ASP A 114 -24.14 -21.69 18.13
CA ASP A 114 -24.27 -20.32 18.65
C ASP A 114 -25.55 -19.60 18.18
N GLU A 115 -26.39 -20.28 17.39
CA GLU A 115 -27.63 -19.68 16.85
C GLU A 115 -28.80 -19.74 17.85
N ALA A 116 -28.64 -20.49 18.95
CA ALA A 116 -29.67 -20.68 19.98
C ALA A 116 -29.48 -19.84 21.26
N LEU A 117 -28.38 -19.06 21.39
CA LEU A 117 -28.15 -18.15 22.54
C LEU A 117 -28.27 -16.66 22.18
N ARG A 118 -28.60 -16.33 20.93
CA ARG A 118 -28.63 -14.96 20.40
C ARG A 118 -29.84 -14.11 20.82
N ALA A 119 -30.74 -14.65 21.64
CA ALA A 119 -32.01 -14.02 21.97
C ALA A 119 -32.03 -13.23 23.30
N THR A 120 -30.91 -13.19 24.05
CA THR A 120 -30.86 -12.45 25.30
C THR A 120 -29.46 -11.85 25.51
N LEU A 121 -29.38 -10.52 25.59
CA LEU A 121 -28.21 -9.64 25.86
C LEU A 121 -27.63 -8.86 24.64
N PRO A 122 -28.33 -7.83 24.12
CA PRO A 122 -27.91 -7.09 22.92
C PRO A 122 -26.78 -6.06 23.09
N THR A 123 -26.19 -5.87 24.28
CA THR A 123 -25.17 -4.82 24.50
C THR A 123 -23.77 -5.36 24.80
N THR A 124 -23.66 -6.58 25.34
CA THR A 124 -22.37 -7.20 25.67
C THR A 124 -21.58 -7.58 24.41
N ASP A 125 -22.27 -7.96 23.34
CA ASP A 125 -21.68 -8.30 22.05
C ASP A 125 -20.93 -7.12 21.42
N LEU A 126 -21.41 -5.88 21.58
CA LEU A 126 -20.73 -4.71 21.01
C LEU A 126 -19.50 -4.31 21.83
N GLN A 127 -19.52 -4.57 23.13
CA GLN A 127 -18.41 -4.25 24.04
C GLN A 127 -17.21 -5.18 23.85
N SER A 128 -17.43 -6.44 23.45
CA SER A 128 -16.38 -7.40 23.16
C SER A 128 -15.64 -7.12 21.84
N LEU A 129 -16.28 -6.42 20.90
CA LEU A 129 -15.69 -6.07 19.61
C LEU A 129 -14.54 -5.07 19.73
N THR A 130 -13.58 -5.22 18.83
CA THR A 130 -12.50 -4.27 18.62
C THR A 130 -12.99 -3.04 17.86
N VAL A 131 -12.21 -1.95 17.92
CA VAL A 131 -12.53 -0.70 17.20
C VAL A 131 -12.62 -0.91 15.68
N VAL A 132 -11.89 -1.88 15.13
CA VAL A 132 -11.90 -2.17 13.69
C VAL A 132 -13.23 -2.83 13.30
N GLU A 133 -13.66 -3.84 14.04
CA GLU A 133 -14.93 -4.57 13.81
C GLU A 133 -16.13 -3.65 13.99
N LEU A 134 -16.11 -2.76 15.00
CA LEU A 134 -17.15 -1.75 15.20
C LEU A 134 -17.23 -0.78 14.01
N ARG A 135 -16.10 -0.41 13.39
CA ARG A 135 -16.06 0.44 12.19
C ARG A 135 -16.53 -0.29 10.94
N GLU A 136 -16.34 -1.59 10.86
CA GLU A 136 -16.89 -2.42 9.77
C GLU A 136 -18.40 -2.50 9.88
N ARG A 137 -18.91 -2.75 11.08
CA ARG A 137 -20.34 -2.77 11.35
C ARG A 137 -20.99 -1.41 11.10
N ALA A 138 -20.33 -0.31 11.49
CA ALA A 138 -20.80 1.05 11.20
C ALA A 138 -20.84 1.35 9.69
N ARG A 139 -19.91 0.81 8.90
CA ARG A 139 -19.97 0.90 7.41
C ARG A 139 -21.10 0.07 6.84
N ALA A 140 -21.30 -1.15 7.34
CA ALA A 140 -22.37 -2.04 6.91
C ALA A 140 -23.76 -1.43 7.21
N ALA A 141 -23.90 -0.75 8.35
CA ALA A 141 -25.08 0.03 8.71
C ALA A 141 -25.21 1.37 7.95
N GLY A 142 -24.24 1.72 7.09
CA GLY A 142 -24.31 2.92 6.25
C GLY A 142 -23.94 4.24 6.96
N HIS A 143 -23.47 4.20 8.20
CA HIS A 143 -22.99 5.40 8.87
C HIS A 143 -21.74 5.97 8.17
N ARG A 144 -21.53 7.28 8.25
CA ARG A 144 -20.35 7.98 7.72
C ARG A 144 -19.78 8.91 8.79
N GLY A 145 -18.50 9.28 8.68
CA GLY A 145 -17.86 10.23 9.60
C GLY A 145 -17.40 9.66 10.94
N PHE A 146 -17.62 8.38 11.21
CA PHE A 146 -17.22 7.69 12.45
C PHE A 146 -15.70 7.42 12.56
N SER A 147 -14.88 7.86 11.60
CA SER A 147 -13.42 7.60 11.61
C SER A 147 -12.69 8.24 12.80
N ARG A 148 -13.28 9.28 13.39
CA ARG A 148 -12.75 9.97 14.58
C ARG A 148 -13.39 9.49 15.88
N PHE A 149 -14.35 8.57 15.82
CA PHE A 149 -15.07 8.10 16.99
C PHE A 149 -14.19 7.18 17.84
N THR A 150 -14.32 7.34 19.16
CA THR A 150 -13.76 6.43 20.15
C THR A 150 -14.55 5.12 20.21
N LYS A 151 -14.04 4.09 20.90
CA LYS A 151 -14.74 2.79 21.03
C LYS A 151 -16.15 2.97 21.61
N ALA A 152 -16.29 3.76 22.67
CA ALA A 152 -17.59 4.07 23.28
C ALA A 152 -18.54 4.75 22.27
N GLN A 153 -18.06 5.78 21.57
CA GLN A 153 -18.87 6.51 20.58
C GLN A 153 -19.31 5.63 19.40
N LEU A 154 -18.50 4.64 19.02
CA LEU A 154 -18.89 3.66 17.99
C LEU A 154 -19.98 2.70 18.49
N ILE A 155 -19.95 2.34 19.77
CA ILE A 155 -20.97 1.47 20.37
C ILE A 155 -22.29 2.24 20.51
N ASP A 156 -22.25 3.47 21.02
CA ASP A 156 -23.43 4.32 21.15
C ASP A 156 -24.13 4.53 19.80
N LEU A 157 -23.34 4.79 18.74
CA LEU A 157 -23.83 4.94 17.36
C LEU A 157 -24.52 3.67 16.84
N LEU A 158 -24.02 2.48 17.18
CA LEU A 158 -24.56 1.20 16.72
C LEU A 158 -25.73 0.69 17.57
N SER A 159 -25.94 1.28 18.75
CA SER A 159 -27.10 1.01 19.61
C SER A 159 -28.28 1.96 19.36
N SER A 160 -28.10 2.96 18.47
CA SER A 160 -29.14 3.91 18.05
C SER A 160 -29.91 3.39 16.84
#